data_AF-A0A2E4G7G5-F1
#
_entry.id   AF-A0A2E4G7G5-F1
#
_cell.length_a   1.000
_cell.length_b   1.000
_cell.length_c   1.000
_cell.angle_alpha   90.00
_cell.angle_beta   90.00
_cell.angle_gamma   90.00
#
_symmetry.space_group_name_H-M   'P 1'
#
loop_
_entity.id
_entity.type
_entity.pdbx_description
1 polymer ?
#
loop_
_entity_poly.entity_id
_entity_poly.type
_entity_poly.pdbx_seq_one_letter_code
_entity_poly.pdbx_strand_id
1 'polypeptide(L)'
;IDAVHRVVTDQSRITQTYINENELKGLSKPAYVELVGVVVAVFSIDEFHRSLDVELETLPSPFRGEPTGYKPAKTGNDIGFVPTIPYDGAIGNERDLWSKGFGANVVRALSLVPDALRDWKELAAAQYIPLEKMRDYYQGDARALNRLQMELVAGRVSSINECFY
;
A
#
# COMPACT_ATOMS: atom_id res chain seq x y z
N ILE A 1 1.00 -17.55 -5.02
CA ILE A 1 1.44 -18.09 -3.71
C ILE A 1 2.82 -17.53 -3.34
N ASP A 2 3.89 -17.75 -4.12
CA ASP A 2 5.24 -17.20 -3.80
C ASP A 2 5.26 -15.66 -3.62
N ALA A 3 4.64 -14.90 -4.53
CA ALA A 3 4.57 -13.44 -4.41
C ALA A 3 3.85 -12.98 -3.13
N VAL A 4 2.72 -13.61 -2.79
CA VAL A 4 1.97 -13.30 -1.56
C VAL A 4 2.83 -13.59 -0.32
N HIS A 5 3.45 -14.77 -0.28
CA HIS A 5 4.34 -15.15 0.82
C HIS A 5 5.46 -14.12 1.01
N ARG A 6 6.12 -13.71 -0.08
CA ARG A 6 7.21 -12.71 0.01
C ARG A 6 6.74 -11.35 0.48
N VAL A 7 5.58 -10.89 0.01
CA VAL A 7 4.99 -9.62 0.47
C VAL A 7 4.73 -9.65 1.98
N VAL A 8 4.22 -10.78 2.51
CA VAL A 8 3.84 -10.91 3.92
C VAL A 8 5.03 -11.19 4.83
N THR A 9 5.96 -12.08 4.44
CA THR A 9 6.99 -12.60 5.37
C THR A 9 8.43 -12.33 4.95
N ASP A 10 8.71 -12.10 3.66
CA ASP A 10 10.08 -12.07 3.13
C ASP A 10 10.34 -10.83 2.24
N GLN A 11 10.04 -9.62 2.72
CA GLN A 11 10.13 -8.42 1.87
C GLN A 11 11.56 -8.15 1.34
N SER A 12 12.58 -8.50 2.11
CA SER A 12 14.01 -8.37 1.71
C SER A 12 14.37 -9.21 0.48
N ARG A 13 13.56 -10.20 0.11
CA ARG A 13 13.74 -11.05 -1.07
C ARG A 13 13.00 -10.52 -2.30
N ILE A 14 12.26 -9.42 -2.17
CA ILE A 14 11.68 -8.70 -3.31
C ILE A 14 12.81 -7.84 -3.89
N THR A 15 13.30 -8.23 -5.06
CA THR A 15 14.40 -7.54 -5.78
C THR A 15 13.98 -7.17 -7.19
N GLN A 16 14.74 -6.32 -7.86
CA GLN A 16 14.51 -6.02 -9.29
C GLN A 16 14.50 -7.29 -10.15
N THR A 17 15.42 -8.21 -9.90
CA THR A 17 15.50 -9.50 -10.59
C THR A 17 14.23 -10.32 -10.38
N TYR A 18 13.75 -10.40 -9.14
CA TYR A 18 12.53 -11.11 -8.80
C TYR A 18 11.31 -10.54 -9.57
N ILE A 19 11.15 -9.22 -9.58
CA ILE A 19 10.06 -8.56 -10.32
C ILE A 19 10.16 -8.82 -11.83
N ASN A 20 11.36 -8.75 -12.40
CA ASN A 20 11.56 -9.02 -13.82
C ASN A 20 11.29 -10.49 -14.17
N GLU A 21 11.68 -11.45 -13.31
CA GLU A 21 11.36 -12.86 -13.51
C GLU A 21 9.86 -13.15 -13.42
N ASN A 22 9.15 -12.50 -12.51
CA ASN A 22 7.69 -12.60 -12.41
C ASN A 22 7.03 -12.16 -13.72
N GLU A 23 7.48 -11.06 -14.31
CA GLU A 23 6.98 -10.56 -15.59
C GLU A 23 7.20 -11.58 -16.72
N LEU A 24 8.38 -12.20 -16.79
CA LEU A 24 8.68 -13.27 -17.76
C LEU A 24 7.82 -14.52 -17.54
N LYS A 25 7.39 -14.78 -16.31
CA LYS A 25 6.53 -15.92 -15.92
C LYS A 25 5.03 -15.59 -16.01
N GLY A 26 4.66 -14.40 -16.49
CA GLY A 26 3.28 -14.00 -16.75
C GLY A 26 2.63 -13.13 -15.67
N LEU A 27 3.32 -12.83 -14.56
CA LEU A 27 2.87 -11.86 -13.57
C LEU A 27 3.44 -10.48 -13.90
N SER A 28 2.70 -9.72 -14.72
CA SER A 28 3.09 -8.37 -15.11
C SER A 28 3.29 -7.44 -13.90
N LYS A 29 4.10 -6.38 -14.06
CA LYS A 29 4.33 -5.39 -12.99
C LYS A 29 3.03 -4.74 -12.45
N PRO A 30 2.06 -4.34 -13.29
CA PRO A 30 0.76 -3.87 -12.80
C PRO A 30 0.01 -4.93 -11.99
N ALA A 31 -0.05 -6.18 -12.47
CA ALA A 31 -0.71 -7.28 -11.76
C ALA A 31 0.00 -7.61 -10.42
N TYR A 32 1.32 -7.48 -10.36
CA TYR A 32 2.06 -7.58 -9.12
C TYR A 32 1.68 -6.46 -8.13
N VAL A 33 1.58 -5.21 -8.59
CA VAL A 33 1.19 -4.09 -7.72
C VAL A 33 -0.26 -4.22 -7.23
N GLU A 34 -1.18 -4.65 -8.10
CA GLU A 34 -2.55 -4.97 -7.72
C GLU A 34 -2.61 -6.08 -6.66
N LEU A 35 -1.85 -7.16 -6.87
CA LEU A 35 -1.71 -8.24 -5.89
C LEU A 35 -1.20 -7.72 -4.54
N VAL A 36 -0.18 -6.86 -4.53
CA VAL A 36 0.34 -6.24 -3.30
C VAL A 36 -0.76 -5.43 -2.61
N GLY A 37 -1.52 -4.62 -3.34
CA GLY A 37 -2.64 -3.85 -2.79
C GLY A 37 -3.68 -4.73 -2.09
N VAL A 38 -4.14 -5.80 -2.77
CA VAL A 38 -5.10 -6.76 -2.21
C VAL A 38 -4.54 -7.46 -0.97
N VAL A 39 -3.30 -7.95 -1.05
CA VAL A 39 -2.65 -8.66 0.07
C VAL A 39 -2.49 -7.75 1.28
N VAL A 40 -2.04 -6.51 1.08
CA VAL A 40 -1.90 -5.53 2.17
C VAL A 40 -3.25 -5.22 2.78
N ALA A 41 -4.29 -5.00 1.97
CA ALA A 41 -5.63 -4.72 2.48
C ALA A 41 -6.18 -5.88 3.35
N VAL A 42 -6.12 -7.11 2.84
CA VAL A 42 -6.58 -8.30 3.57
C VAL A 42 -5.75 -8.51 4.83
N PHE A 43 -4.42 -8.42 4.74
CA PHE A 43 -3.54 -8.59 5.89
C PHE A 43 -3.82 -7.56 6.99
N SER A 44 -4.01 -6.29 6.63
CA SER A 44 -4.34 -5.22 7.59
C SER A 44 -5.69 -5.44 8.26
N ILE A 45 -6.71 -5.88 7.52
CA ILE A 45 -8.04 -6.21 8.08
C ILE A 45 -7.93 -7.40 9.04
N ASP A 46 -7.26 -8.48 8.62
CA ASP A 46 -7.07 -9.68 9.41
C ASP A 46 -6.32 -9.41 10.72
N GLU A 47 -5.19 -8.71 10.67
CA GLU A 47 -4.41 -8.38 11.87
C GLU A 47 -5.20 -7.48 12.82
N PHE A 48 -6.03 -6.58 12.28
CA PHE A 48 -6.93 -5.78 13.10
C PHE A 48 -7.98 -6.65 13.81
N HIS A 49 -8.60 -7.61 13.13
CA HIS A 49 -9.54 -8.55 13.74
C HIS A 49 -8.87 -9.43 14.80
N ARG A 50 -7.68 -9.98 14.51
CA ARG A 50 -6.89 -10.75 15.49
C ARG A 50 -6.54 -9.92 16.73
N SER A 51 -6.23 -8.64 16.56
CA SER A 51 -5.92 -7.74 17.68
C SER A 51 -7.13 -7.45 18.58
N LEU A 52 -8.34 -7.56 18.02
CA LEU A 52 -9.61 -7.37 18.73
C LEU A 52 -10.21 -8.69 19.23
N ASP A 53 -9.57 -9.83 18.93
CA ASP A 53 -10.07 -11.18 19.23
C ASP A 53 -11.48 -11.44 18.66
N VAL A 54 -11.70 -11.03 17.41
CA VAL A 54 -12.95 -11.27 16.67
C VAL A 54 -12.70 -12.17 15.47
N GLU A 55 -13.76 -12.79 14.95
CA GLU A 55 -13.68 -13.68 13.79
C GLU A 55 -13.16 -12.96 12.55
N LEU A 56 -12.40 -13.66 11.71
CA LEU A 56 -11.90 -13.12 10.45
C LEU A 56 -13.02 -12.99 9.42
N GLU A 57 -12.97 -11.92 8.65
CA GLU A 57 -13.90 -11.70 7.55
C GLU A 57 -13.71 -12.75 6.44
N THR A 58 -14.81 -13.29 5.94
CA THR A 58 -14.75 -14.17 4.76
C THR A 58 -14.46 -13.35 3.51
N LEU A 59 -13.60 -13.87 2.63
CA LEU A 59 -13.37 -13.21 1.35
C LEU A 59 -14.68 -13.09 0.55
N PRO A 60 -14.91 -11.94 -0.10
CA PRO A 60 -16.08 -11.77 -0.95
C PRO A 60 -16.03 -12.75 -2.13
N SER A 61 -17.21 -13.12 -2.63
CA SER A 61 -17.27 -13.88 -3.87
C SER A 61 -16.68 -13.06 -5.02
N PRO A 62 -15.74 -13.62 -5.81
CA PRO A 62 -15.14 -12.88 -6.91
C PRO A 62 -16.21 -12.50 -7.93
N PHE A 63 -16.23 -11.22 -8.31
CA PHE A 63 -17.10 -10.74 -9.38
C PHE A 63 -16.51 -11.12 -10.73
N ARG A 64 -17.35 -11.55 -11.68
CA ARG A 64 -16.91 -11.85 -13.04
C ARG A 64 -16.60 -10.55 -13.80
N GLY A 65 -15.48 -10.51 -14.50
CA GLY A 65 -15.11 -9.39 -15.34
C GLY A 65 -13.70 -9.55 -15.91
N GLU A 66 -13.36 -8.68 -16.86
CA GLU A 66 -12.00 -8.55 -17.36
C GLU A 66 -11.29 -7.41 -16.63
N PRO A 67 -9.96 -7.49 -16.42
CA PRO A 67 -9.19 -6.39 -15.90
C PRO A 67 -9.37 -5.15 -16.78
N THR A 68 -9.49 -3.97 -16.16
CA THR A 68 -9.63 -2.70 -16.90
C THR A 68 -8.43 -2.44 -17.83
N GLY A 69 -7.27 -3.00 -17.48
CA GLY A 69 -6.01 -2.77 -18.19
C GLY A 69 -5.54 -1.32 -18.11
N TYR A 70 -6.10 -0.53 -17.19
CA TYR A 70 -5.79 0.88 -17.03
C TYR A 70 -4.30 1.10 -16.73
N LYS A 71 -3.70 2.10 -17.37
CA LYS A 71 -2.30 2.47 -17.15
C LYS A 71 -2.20 3.98 -16.95
N PRO A 72 -1.56 4.44 -15.86
CA PRO A 72 -1.33 5.87 -15.66
C PRO A 72 -0.52 6.47 -16.82
N ALA A 73 -0.90 7.66 -17.25
CA ALA A 73 -0.26 8.34 -18.38
C ALA A 73 1.21 8.71 -18.09
N LYS A 74 1.54 8.99 -16.83
CA LYS A 74 2.89 9.35 -16.38
C LYS A 74 3.38 8.33 -15.37
N THR A 75 4.38 7.55 -15.76
CA THR A 75 5.10 6.64 -14.87
C THR A 75 6.61 6.80 -15.04
N GLY A 76 7.36 6.49 -13.99
CA GLY A 76 8.82 6.54 -13.95
C GLY A 76 9.38 5.40 -13.11
N ASN A 77 10.65 5.08 -13.32
CA ASN A 77 11.39 4.04 -12.59
C ASN A 77 12.40 4.67 -11.62
N ASP A 78 11.98 5.71 -10.91
CA ASP A 78 12.83 6.49 -10.01
C ASP A 78 12.89 5.92 -8.58
N ILE A 79 11.97 5.03 -8.22
CA ILE A 79 11.90 4.39 -6.90
C ILE A 79 11.52 2.91 -7.01
N GLY A 80 11.98 2.10 -6.06
CA GLY A 80 11.58 0.70 -5.94
C GLY A 80 11.93 -0.15 -7.17
N PHE A 81 11.12 -1.19 -7.41
CA PHE A 81 11.37 -2.19 -8.47
C PHE A 81 10.29 -2.23 -9.56
N VAL A 82 9.26 -1.39 -9.43
CA VAL A 82 8.13 -1.25 -10.37
C VAL A 82 8.00 0.21 -10.77
N PRO A 83 7.48 0.51 -11.98
CA PRO A 83 7.16 1.88 -12.35
C PRO A 83 6.16 2.49 -11.37
N THR A 84 6.35 3.76 -11.00
CA THR A 84 5.42 4.52 -10.16
C THR A 84 5.08 5.84 -10.81
N ILE A 85 4.01 6.49 -10.37
CA ILE A 85 3.73 7.86 -10.77
C ILE A 85 4.74 8.77 -10.05
N PRO A 86 5.47 9.64 -10.78
CA PRO A 86 6.40 10.59 -10.18
C PRO A 86 5.68 11.57 -9.26
N TYR A 87 6.41 12.23 -8.36
CA TYR A 87 5.80 13.10 -7.33
C TYR A 87 4.90 14.22 -7.90
N ASP A 88 5.20 14.71 -9.11
CA ASP A 88 4.45 15.71 -9.87
C ASP A 88 3.58 15.12 -10.99
N GLY A 89 3.50 13.78 -11.04
CA GLY A 89 2.81 13.01 -12.09
C GLY A 89 1.35 12.69 -11.80
N ALA A 90 0.85 12.95 -10.59
CA ALA A 90 -0.55 12.75 -10.21
C ALA A 90 -1.45 13.82 -10.86
N ILE A 91 -1.79 13.59 -12.13
CA ILE A 91 -2.62 14.49 -12.96
C ILE A 91 -3.79 13.70 -13.55
N GLY A 92 -4.78 14.39 -14.13
CA GLY A 92 -5.87 13.70 -14.82
C GLY A 92 -6.67 12.78 -13.90
N ASN A 93 -6.70 11.48 -14.23
CA ASN A 93 -7.41 10.47 -13.45
C ASN A 93 -6.75 10.23 -12.09
N GLU A 94 -5.48 10.56 -11.91
CA GLU A 94 -4.71 10.31 -10.67
C GLU A 94 -4.55 11.54 -9.79
N ARG A 95 -5.22 12.65 -10.12
CA ARG A 95 -5.10 13.94 -9.40
C ARG A 95 -5.48 13.89 -7.92
N ASP A 96 -6.23 12.88 -7.51
CA ASP A 96 -6.72 12.64 -6.15
C ASP A 96 -5.77 11.78 -5.30
N LEU A 97 -4.76 11.15 -5.91
CA LEU A 97 -3.87 10.23 -5.19
C LEU A 97 -3.11 10.96 -4.08
N TRP A 98 -2.64 12.18 -4.33
CA TRP A 98 -2.01 13.04 -3.32
C TRP A 98 -2.03 14.51 -3.70
N SER A 99 -1.88 15.38 -2.70
CA SER A 99 -1.75 16.82 -2.89
C SER A 99 -0.39 17.19 -3.49
N LYS A 100 -0.33 18.34 -4.19
CA LYS A 100 0.91 18.83 -4.79
C LYS A 100 2.00 19.02 -3.73
N GLY A 101 3.17 18.40 -3.95
CA GLY A 101 4.30 18.43 -3.00
C GLY A 101 4.21 17.40 -1.87
N PHE A 102 3.18 16.54 -1.89
CA PHE A 102 3.09 15.33 -1.09
C PHE A 102 3.26 14.13 -2.04
N GLY A 103 3.99 13.09 -1.66
CA GLY A 103 4.37 12.02 -2.58
C GLY A 103 5.49 11.15 -2.05
N ALA A 104 5.41 10.78 -0.77
CA ALA A 104 6.39 9.91 -0.14
C ALA A 104 6.48 8.57 -0.90
N ASN A 105 7.66 7.96 -0.92
CA ASN A 105 7.90 6.71 -1.67
C ASN A 105 6.92 5.60 -1.29
N VAL A 106 6.55 5.49 0.00
CA VAL A 106 5.56 4.52 0.49
C VAL A 106 4.18 4.70 -0.16
N VAL A 107 3.74 5.95 -0.35
CA VAL A 107 2.45 6.27 -1.00
C VAL A 107 2.54 5.96 -2.49
N ARG A 108 3.68 6.27 -3.12
CA ARG A 108 3.89 6.07 -4.55
C ARG A 108 4.03 4.58 -4.93
N ALA A 109 4.38 3.70 -4.00
CA ALA A 109 4.64 2.28 -4.27
C ALA A 109 3.46 1.53 -4.93
N LEU A 110 2.22 1.95 -4.66
CA LEU A 110 1.01 1.37 -5.25
C LEU A 110 0.49 2.13 -6.48
N SER A 111 1.08 3.27 -6.82
CA SER A 111 0.52 4.21 -7.81
C SER A 111 0.54 3.71 -9.26
N LEU A 112 1.22 2.58 -9.55
CA LEU A 112 1.08 1.90 -10.85
C LEU A 112 -0.35 1.42 -11.10
N VAL A 113 -1.07 1.11 -10.02
CA VAL A 113 -2.49 0.74 -10.02
C VAL A 113 -3.21 1.74 -9.10
N PRO A 114 -3.68 2.87 -9.63
CA PRO A 114 -4.22 3.97 -8.82
C PRO A 114 -5.33 3.56 -7.85
N ASP A 115 -6.20 2.64 -8.24
CA ASP A 115 -7.28 2.14 -7.38
C ASP A 115 -6.74 1.37 -6.17
N ALA A 116 -5.66 0.59 -6.32
CA ALA A 116 -5.01 -0.07 -5.18
C ALA A 116 -4.48 0.94 -4.15
N LEU A 117 -4.00 2.11 -4.61
CA LEU A 117 -3.61 3.18 -3.69
C LEU A 117 -4.82 3.86 -3.04
N ARG A 118 -5.93 4.04 -3.76
CA ARG A 118 -7.17 4.61 -3.20
C ARG A 118 -7.73 3.71 -2.10
N ASP A 119 -7.84 2.42 -2.37
CA ASP A 119 -8.32 1.43 -1.40
C ASP A 119 -7.42 1.42 -0.15
N TRP A 120 -6.10 1.44 -0.34
CA TRP A 120 -5.16 1.53 0.78
C TRP A 120 -5.32 2.83 1.58
N LYS A 121 -5.56 3.97 0.93
CA LYS A 121 -5.81 5.25 1.61
C LYS A 121 -7.05 5.20 2.49
N GLU A 122 -8.14 4.62 1.99
CA GLU A 122 -9.38 4.46 2.76
C GLU A 122 -9.17 3.58 3.99
N LEU A 123 -8.49 2.45 3.81
CA LEU A 123 -8.18 1.54 4.91
C LEU A 123 -7.25 2.18 5.96
N ALA A 124 -6.20 2.87 5.51
CA ALA A 124 -5.28 3.58 6.39
C ALA A 124 -5.98 4.69 7.19
N ALA A 125 -6.93 5.41 6.57
CA ALA A 125 -7.71 6.44 7.25
C ALA A 125 -8.59 5.84 8.37
N ALA A 126 -9.19 4.67 8.13
CA ALA A 126 -10.03 3.97 9.09
C ALA A 126 -9.22 3.37 10.25
N GLN A 127 -8.14 2.64 9.96
CA GLN A 127 -7.39 1.87 10.95
C GLN A 127 -6.24 2.62 11.62
N TYR A 128 -5.70 3.66 10.98
CA TYR A 128 -4.54 4.40 11.46
C TYR A 128 -4.78 5.91 11.49
N ILE A 129 -4.41 6.62 10.41
CA ILE A 129 -4.66 8.05 10.19
C ILE A 129 -4.81 8.33 8.69
N PRO A 130 -5.62 9.33 8.30
CA PRO A 130 -5.63 9.81 6.92
C PRO A 130 -4.26 10.33 6.49
N LEU A 131 -3.89 10.13 5.23
CA LEU A 131 -2.59 10.59 4.69
C LEU A 131 -2.39 12.09 4.87
N GLU A 132 -3.45 12.88 4.73
CA GLU A 132 -3.46 14.33 4.85
C GLU A 132 -3.13 14.78 6.29
N LYS A 133 -3.30 13.88 7.26
CA LYS A 133 -2.99 14.07 8.68
C LYS A 133 -1.65 13.47 9.10
N MET A 134 -0.89 12.85 8.20
CA MET A 134 0.42 12.26 8.52
C MET A 134 1.42 13.26 9.12
N ARG A 135 1.35 14.55 8.75
CA ARG A 135 2.22 15.61 9.28
C ARG A 135 1.57 16.42 10.42
N ASP A 136 0.36 16.04 10.82
CA ASP A 136 -0.35 16.64 11.95
C ASP A 136 0.08 15.92 13.23
N TYR A 137 0.90 16.61 14.04
CA TYR A 137 1.45 16.05 15.27
C TYR A 137 0.61 16.36 16.52
N TYR A 138 -0.50 17.05 16.36
CA TYR A 138 -1.39 17.41 17.45
C TYR A 138 -2.41 16.30 17.73
N GLN A 139 -2.91 16.24 18.96
CA GLN A 139 -3.87 15.23 19.39
C GLN A 139 -5.26 15.52 18.82
N GLY A 140 -5.90 14.50 18.24
CA GLY A 140 -7.32 14.55 17.94
C GLY A 140 -8.14 14.09 19.14
N ASP A 141 -9.17 14.85 19.50
CA ASP A 141 -10.00 14.64 20.71
C ASP A 141 -10.75 13.29 20.73
N ALA A 142 -10.84 12.60 19.59
CA ALA A 142 -11.61 11.38 19.40
C ALA A 142 -10.80 10.06 19.52
N ARG A 143 -9.49 10.11 19.83
CA ARG A 143 -8.64 8.90 19.90
C ARG A 143 -8.10 8.65 21.30
N ALA A 144 -8.04 7.36 21.67
CA ALA A 144 -7.48 6.90 22.94
C ALA A 144 -5.95 7.08 23.03
N LEU A 145 -5.25 6.96 21.89
CA LEU A 145 -3.82 7.20 21.79
C LEU A 145 -3.56 8.59 21.20
N ASN A 146 -2.63 9.33 21.81
CA ASN A 146 -2.10 10.56 21.23
C ASN A 146 -1.09 10.25 20.12
N ARG A 147 -0.69 11.27 19.35
CA ARG A 147 0.22 11.09 18.22
C ARG A 147 1.56 10.46 18.61
N LEU A 148 2.16 10.89 19.72
CA LEU A 148 3.47 10.38 20.15
C LEU A 148 3.41 8.89 20.49
N GLN A 149 2.32 8.44 21.12
CA GLN A 149 2.10 7.03 21.40
C GLN A 149 1.91 6.21 20.12
N MET A 150 1.17 6.75 19.15
CA MET A 150 1.00 6.12 17.84
C MET A 150 2.33 5.97 17.11
N GLU A 151 3.17 7.02 17.08
CA GLU A 151 4.50 6.97 16.45
C GLU A 151 5.45 6.02 17.19
N LEU A 152 5.36 5.91 18.51
CA LEU A 152 6.15 4.94 19.28
C LEU A 152 5.81 3.50 18.88
N VAL A 153 4.51 3.18 18.78
CA VAL A 153 4.04 1.87 18.33
C VAL A 153 4.44 1.64 16.87
N ALA A 154 4.20 2.60 15.98
CA ALA A 154 4.57 2.51 14.57
C ALA A 154 6.09 2.31 14.40
N GLY A 155 6.92 3.06 15.11
CA GLY A 155 8.38 2.92 15.07
C GLY A 155 8.85 1.56 15.56
N ARG A 156 8.23 1.02 16.63
CA ARG A 156 8.54 -0.34 17.11
C ARG A 156 8.15 -1.40 16.09
N VAL A 157 6.97 -1.30 15.49
CA VAL A 157 6.49 -2.23 14.44
C VAL A 157 7.41 -2.15 13.22
N SER A 158 7.75 -0.96 12.75
CA SER A 158 8.70 -0.75 11.65
C SER A 158 10.07 -1.36 11.93
N SER A 159 10.57 -1.24 13.16
CA SER A 159 11.85 -1.85 13.55
C SER A 159 11.81 -3.38 13.59
N ILE A 160 10.68 -3.98 13.99
CA ILE A 160 10.53 -5.45 14.01
C ILE A 160 10.39 -5.99 12.58
N ASN A 161 9.67 -5.25 11.73
CA ASN A 161 9.40 -5.64 10.34
C ASN A 161 10.47 -5.15 9.36
N GLU A 162 11.60 -4.63 9.84
CA GLU A 162 12.71 -4.13 9.01
C GLU A 162 12.27 -3.10 7.93
N CYS A 163 11.26 -2.28 8.24
CA CYS A 163 10.72 -1.27 7.35
C CYS A 163 11.59 0.00 7.40
N PHE A 164 12.73 -0.04 6.71
CA PHE A 164 13.67 1.07 6.62
C PHE A 164 13.44 1.93 5.35
N TYR A 165 13.73 3.23 5.45
CA TYR A 165 13.62 4.20 4.35
C TYR A 165 15.00 4.58 3.79
#